data_AF-A0A2G1MCT0-F1
#
_entry.id   AF-A0A2G1MCT0-F1
#
_cell.length_a   1.000
_cell.length_b   1.000
_cell.length_c   1.000
_cell.angle_alpha   90.00
_cell.angle_beta   90.00
_cell.angle_gamma   90.00
#
_symmetry.space_group_name_H-M   'P 1'
#
loop_
_entity.id
_entity.type
_entity.pdbx_description
1 polymer ?
#
loop_
_entity_poly.entity_id
_entity_poly.type
_entity_poly.pdbx_seq_one_letter_code
_entity_poly.pdbx_strand_id
1 'polypeptide(L)'
;MCERCHGSDSLVVRINHALDAAEATEAALAKAEKAQGLSLSQQRQAAKLRKELAQTTIFSTLDVEAFRAFAGDLDAAIRQGTRSHFISDEHAASGGYEQQVSNEAAMALIALQSALKLLVERIGAVRNRLRAERIASELRE
;
A
#
# COMPACT_ATOMS: atom_id res chain seq x y z
N MET A 1 6.68 27.64 25.74
CA MET A 1 6.65 26.31 25.10
C MET A 1 6.71 26.53 23.60
N CYS A 2 7.74 26.00 22.92
CA CYS A 2 8.00 26.28 21.50
C CYS A 2 7.08 25.47 20.58
N GLU A 3 6.15 26.13 19.89
CA GLU A 3 5.31 25.54 18.84
C GLU A 3 6.13 24.95 17.67
N ARG A 4 7.37 25.43 17.48
CA ARG A 4 8.32 24.89 16.49
C ARG A 4 8.77 23.45 16.76
N CYS A 5 8.74 22.99 18.01
CA CYS A 5 9.15 21.63 18.37
C CYS A 5 8.09 20.60 17.94
N HIS A 6 6.79 20.91 18.08
CA HIS A 6 5.70 20.00 17.69
C HIS A 6 5.57 19.79 16.18
N GLY A 7 5.88 20.81 15.38
CA GLY A 7 5.81 20.73 13.91
C GLY A 7 6.80 19.72 13.33
N SER A 8 8.05 19.76 13.83
CA SER A 8 9.17 18.87 13.50
C SER A 8 8.87 17.42 13.87
N ASP A 9 8.41 17.18 15.09
CA ASP A 9 8.10 15.83 15.58
C ASP A 9 7.00 15.16 14.75
N SER A 10 5.98 15.93 14.31
CA SER A 10 4.91 15.38 13.46
C SER A 10 5.39 14.94 12.07
N LEU A 11 6.41 15.61 11.52
CA LEU A 11 6.96 15.27 10.20
C LEU A 11 7.86 14.04 10.29
N VAL A 12 8.71 13.97 11.32
CA VAL A 12 9.57 12.81 11.59
C VAL A 12 8.72 11.54 11.77
N VAL A 13 7.63 11.61 12.54
CA VAL A 13 6.70 10.47 12.70
C VAL A 13 6.10 10.03 11.36
N ARG A 14 5.68 10.98 10.51
CA ARG A 14 5.11 10.65 9.19
C ARG A 14 6.14 10.02 8.25
N ILE A 15 7.38 10.50 8.29
CA ILE A 15 8.51 9.92 7.54
C ILE A 15 8.76 8.49 7.99
N ASN A 16 8.83 8.24 9.31
CA ASN A 16 9.01 6.90 9.85
C ASN A 16 7.89 5.96 9.41
N HIS A 17 6.62 6.39 9.52
CA HIS A 17 5.50 5.58 9.04
C HIS A 17 5.55 5.29 7.53
N ALA A 18 6.10 6.21 6.73
CA ALA A 18 6.30 6.00 5.30
C ALA A 18 7.44 5.02 5.01
N LEU A 19 8.50 5.04 5.83
CA LEU A 19 9.59 4.06 5.76
C LEU A 19 9.09 2.66 6.14
N ASP A 20 8.36 2.53 7.25
CA ASP A 20 7.74 1.27 7.68
C ASP A 20 6.83 0.70 6.59
N ALA A 21 6.03 1.56 5.93
CA ALA A 21 5.17 1.15 4.83
C ALA A 21 5.97 0.73 3.58
N ALA A 22 7.12 1.35 3.32
CA ALA A 22 8.01 0.97 2.24
C ALA A 22 8.61 -0.42 2.49
N GLU A 23 9.14 -0.67 3.69
CA GLU A 23 9.66 -1.98 4.10
C GLU A 23 8.58 -3.07 4.03
N ALA A 24 7.37 -2.79 4.53
CA ALA A 24 6.24 -3.69 4.42
C ALA A 24 5.87 -4.00 2.97
N THR A 25 5.98 -3.01 2.07
CA THR A 25 5.74 -3.19 0.64
C THR A 25 6.80 -4.09 0.00
N GLU A 26 8.08 -3.92 0.33
CA GLU A 26 9.13 -4.81 -0.15
C GLU A 26 8.93 -6.26 0.30
N ALA A 27 8.58 -6.45 1.58
CA ALA A 27 8.30 -7.76 2.13
C ALA A 27 7.09 -8.42 1.43
N ALA A 28 6.04 -7.65 1.17
CA ALA A 28 4.85 -8.14 0.48
C ALA A 28 5.12 -8.48 -0.99
N LEU A 29 5.95 -7.67 -1.68
CA LEU A 29 6.42 -7.96 -3.04
C LEU A 29 7.15 -9.31 -3.09
N ALA A 30 8.11 -9.51 -2.19
CA ALA A 30 8.86 -10.76 -2.11
C ALA A 30 7.96 -11.98 -1.82
N LYS A 31 6.91 -11.80 -1.00
CA LYS A 31 5.93 -12.85 -0.72
C LYS A 31 5.07 -13.17 -1.96
N ALA A 32 4.60 -12.16 -2.67
CA ALA A 32 3.79 -12.33 -3.89
C ALA A 32 4.58 -13.02 -5.02
N GLU A 33 5.87 -12.70 -5.16
CA GLU A 33 6.78 -13.36 -6.10
C GLU A 33 6.96 -14.85 -5.75
N LYS A 34 7.20 -15.17 -4.47
CA LYS A 34 7.33 -16.56 -4.00
C LYS A 34 6.06 -17.38 -4.20
N ALA A 35 4.89 -16.77 -4.00
CA ALA A 35 3.60 -17.43 -4.18
C ALA A 35 3.22 -17.59 -5.67
N GLN A 36 4.06 -17.14 -6.60
CA GLN A 36 3.83 -17.19 -8.06
C GLN A 36 2.48 -16.58 -8.49
N GLY A 37 1.95 -15.64 -7.69
CA GLY A 37 0.64 -15.03 -7.93
C GLY A 37 0.65 -13.93 -9.01
N LEU A 38 1.84 -13.45 -9.38
CA LEU A 38 2.00 -12.36 -10.34
C LEU A 38 2.21 -12.89 -11.76
N SER A 39 1.49 -12.31 -12.72
CA SER A 39 1.73 -12.52 -14.14
C SER A 39 3.09 -11.95 -14.58
N LEU A 40 3.59 -12.36 -15.76
CA LEU A 40 4.87 -11.85 -16.27
C LEU A 40 4.92 -10.32 -16.42
N SER A 41 3.80 -9.70 -16.80
CA SER A 41 3.72 -8.23 -16.88
C SER A 41 3.79 -7.60 -15.49
N GLN A 42 3.04 -8.16 -14.53
CA GLN A 42 3.03 -7.70 -13.15
C GLN A 42 4.39 -7.88 -12.47
N GLN A 43 5.11 -8.96 -12.75
CA GLN A 43 6.48 -9.18 -12.24
C GLN A 43 7.45 -8.10 -12.73
N ARG A 44 7.37 -7.73 -14.03
CA ARG A 44 8.21 -6.65 -14.58
C ARG A 44 7.89 -5.30 -13.94
N GLN A 45 6.61 -5.02 -13.73
CA GLN A 45 6.17 -3.78 -13.06
C GLN A 45 6.59 -3.76 -11.59
N ALA A 46 6.41 -4.86 -10.87
CA ALA A 46 6.89 -5.06 -9.50
C ALA A 46 8.40 -4.81 -9.39
N ALA A 47 9.21 -5.38 -10.29
CA ALA A 47 10.66 -5.17 -10.31
C ALA A 47 11.04 -3.71 -10.55
N LYS A 48 10.32 -3.01 -11.45
CA LYS A 48 10.52 -1.57 -11.69
C LYS A 48 10.21 -0.75 -10.42
N LEU A 49 9.06 -0.99 -9.80
CA LEU A 49 8.63 -0.29 -8.59
C LEU A 49 9.57 -0.56 -7.41
N ARG A 50 10.06 -1.80 -7.27
CA ARG A 50 11.03 -2.17 -6.25
C ARG A 50 12.35 -1.42 -6.42
N LYS A 51 12.84 -1.32 -7.66
CA LYS A 51 14.04 -0.53 -7.96
C LYS A 51 13.82 0.94 -7.62
N GLU A 52 12.65 1.47 -7.94
CA GLU A 52 12.30 2.85 -7.61
C GLU A 52 12.28 3.09 -6.10
N LEU A 53 11.66 2.17 -5.34
CA LEU A 53 11.62 2.23 -3.88
C LEU A 53 13.03 2.21 -3.27
N ALA A 54 13.90 1.31 -3.75
CA ALA A 54 15.27 1.17 -3.27
C ALA A 54 16.17 2.37 -3.63
N GLN A 55 15.90 3.04 -4.74
CA GLN A 55 16.70 4.18 -5.22
C GLN A 55 16.22 5.52 -4.65
N THR A 56 15.03 5.57 -4.07
CA THR A 56 14.37 6.83 -3.70
C THR A 56 14.24 6.96 -2.20
N THR A 57 15.26 7.52 -1.55
CA THR A 57 15.18 7.94 -0.13
C THR A 57 14.26 9.15 0.08
N ILE A 58 13.81 9.78 -1.02
CA ILE A 58 13.07 11.04 -0.99
C ILE A 58 11.61 10.77 -1.41
N PHE A 59 10.71 10.70 -0.43
CA PHE A 59 9.29 10.46 -0.68
C PHE A 59 8.63 11.46 -1.64
N SER A 60 9.22 12.62 -1.92
CA SER A 60 8.69 13.60 -2.87
C SER A 60 8.81 13.18 -4.34
N THR A 61 9.69 12.25 -4.70
CA THR A 61 9.96 11.89 -6.10
C THR A 61 9.41 10.52 -6.54
N LEU A 62 8.90 9.71 -5.60
CA LEU A 62 8.22 8.45 -5.92
C LEU A 62 7.01 8.66 -6.84
N ASP A 63 6.86 7.81 -7.84
CA ASP A 63 5.72 7.79 -8.75
C ASP A 63 4.51 7.11 -8.09
N VAL A 64 3.86 7.86 -7.20
CA VAL A 64 2.69 7.41 -6.43
C VAL A 64 1.56 6.90 -7.34
N GLU A 65 1.42 7.42 -8.55
CA GLU A 65 0.42 6.96 -9.51
C GLU A 65 0.79 5.59 -10.08
N ALA A 66 2.08 5.31 -10.33
CA ALA A 66 2.51 3.96 -10.72
C ALA A 66 2.25 2.91 -9.63
N PHE A 67 2.48 3.25 -8.34
CA PHE A 67 2.14 2.35 -7.22
C PHE A 67 0.63 2.12 -7.11
N ARG A 68 -0.17 3.17 -7.30
CA ARG A 68 -1.64 3.08 -7.26
C ARG A 68 -2.19 2.25 -8.42
N ALA A 69 -1.69 2.48 -9.63
CA ALA A 69 -2.08 1.72 -10.81
C ALA A 69 -1.75 0.23 -10.63
N PHE A 70 -0.52 -0.06 -10.18
CA PHE A 70 -0.12 -1.44 -9.93
C PHE A 70 -1.01 -2.12 -8.87
N ALA A 71 -1.37 -1.43 -7.80
CA ALA A 71 -2.31 -1.95 -6.81
C ALA A 71 -3.68 -2.29 -7.42
N GLY A 72 -4.19 -1.46 -8.35
CA GLY A 72 -5.42 -1.73 -9.10
C GLY A 72 -5.28 -2.95 -10.03
N ASP A 73 -4.14 -3.11 -10.69
CA ASP A 73 -3.88 -4.23 -11.60
C ASP A 73 -3.87 -5.61 -10.89
N LEU A 74 -3.74 -5.63 -9.56
CA LEU A 74 -3.81 -6.87 -8.77
C LEU A 74 -5.24 -7.38 -8.55
N ASP A 75 -6.27 -6.53 -8.69
CA ASP A 75 -7.66 -6.88 -8.35
C ASP A 75 -8.16 -8.12 -9.13
N ALA A 76 -7.84 -8.19 -10.43
CA ALA A 76 -8.25 -9.30 -11.26
C ALA A 76 -7.63 -10.63 -10.80
N ALA A 77 -6.34 -10.62 -10.47
CA ALA A 77 -5.63 -11.81 -10.00
C ALA A 77 -6.09 -12.26 -8.61
N ILE A 78 -6.37 -11.31 -7.70
CA ILE A 78 -6.96 -11.58 -6.39
C ILE A 78 -8.32 -12.26 -6.53
N ARG A 79 -9.19 -11.74 -7.40
CA ARG A 79 -10.52 -12.31 -7.65
C ARG A 79 -10.44 -13.71 -8.24
N GLN A 80 -9.50 -13.98 -9.14
CA GLN A 80 -9.32 -15.32 -9.71
C GLN A 80 -8.87 -16.36 -8.68
N GLY A 81 -8.06 -15.96 -7.70
CA GLY A 81 -7.62 -16.84 -6.61
C GLY A 81 -8.53 -16.86 -5.38
N THR A 82 -9.65 -16.12 -5.40
CA THR A 82 -10.63 -16.07 -4.31
C THR A 82 -11.94 -16.69 -4.74
N ARG A 83 -12.44 -17.65 -3.97
CA ARG A 83 -13.73 -18.30 -4.20
C ARG A 83 -14.71 -17.95 -3.09
N SER A 84 -15.93 -17.62 -3.47
CA SER A 84 -17.05 -17.47 -2.54
C SER A 84 -17.85 -18.76 -2.48
N HIS A 85 -18.16 -19.21 -1.27
CA HIS A 85 -19.04 -20.33 -0.99
C HIS A 85 -20.19 -19.87 -0.10
N PHE A 86 -21.42 -20.20 -0.45
CA PHE A 86 -22.54 -20.00 0.47
C PHE A 86 -22.64 -21.21 1.39
N ILE A 87 -22.55 -20.99 2.69
CA ILE A 87 -22.75 -22.00 3.72
C ILE A 87 -24.17 -21.82 4.24
N SER A 88 -25.03 -22.78 3.92
CA SER A 88 -26.36 -22.81 4.49
C SER A 88 -26.25 -23.14 5.98
N ASP A 89 -26.89 -22.29 6.79
CA ASP A 89 -27.03 -22.49 8.23
C ASP A 89 -28.52 -22.31 8.52
N GLU A 90 -29.17 -23.43 8.82
CA GLU A 90 -30.60 -23.49 9.12
C GLU A 90 -30.96 -22.83 10.46
N HIS A 91 -29.97 -22.54 11.30
CA HIS A 91 -30.15 -21.81 12.55
C HIS A 91 -29.86 -20.31 12.40
N ALA A 92 -29.31 -19.88 11.27
CA ALA A 92 -29.11 -18.46 10.98
C ALA A 92 -30.41 -17.84 10.43
N ALA A 93 -30.78 -16.66 10.95
CA ALA A 93 -31.97 -15.93 10.49
C ALA A 93 -31.93 -15.56 8.98
N SER A 94 -30.75 -15.53 8.38
CA SER A 94 -30.51 -15.29 6.95
C SER A 94 -30.51 -16.56 6.08
N GLY A 95 -30.67 -17.76 6.67
CA GLY A 95 -30.59 -19.04 5.97
C GLY A 95 -29.16 -19.50 5.62
N GLY A 96 -28.15 -18.78 6.13
CA GLY A 96 -26.73 -19.05 5.88
C GLY A 96 -25.86 -17.79 5.81
N TYR A 97 -24.60 -17.98 5.48
CA TYR A 97 -23.61 -16.91 5.28
C TYR A 97 -22.67 -17.21 4.10
N GLU A 98 -22.12 -16.14 3.50
CA GLU A 98 -21.10 -16.26 2.45
C GLU A 98 -19.71 -16.35 3.09
N GLN A 99 -18.96 -17.39 2.76
CA GLN A 99 -17.56 -17.55 3.14
C GLN A 99 -16.67 -17.37 1.91
N GLN A 100 -15.71 -16.45 2.03
CA GLN A 100 -14.65 -16.28 1.03
C GLN A 100 -13.42 -17.09 1.42
N VAL A 101 -12.93 -17.90 0.49
CA VAL A 101 -11.71 -18.70 0.63
C VAL A 101 -10.75 -18.26 -0.47
N SER A 102 -9.63 -17.66 -0.06
CA SER A 102 -8.55 -17.26 -0.95
C SER A 102 -7.42 -18.29 -0.88
N ASN A 103 -6.86 -18.64 -2.04
CA ASN A 103 -5.64 -19.44 -2.08
C ASN A 103 -4.42 -18.62 -1.61
N GLU A 104 -3.29 -19.28 -1.36
CA GLU A 104 -2.08 -18.63 -0.84
C GLU A 104 -1.59 -17.49 -1.76
N ALA A 105 -1.67 -17.68 -3.08
CA ALA A 105 -1.33 -16.66 -4.06
C ALA A 105 -2.21 -15.41 -3.93
N ALA A 106 -3.54 -15.56 -3.87
CA ALA A 106 -4.47 -14.45 -3.69
C ALA A 106 -4.24 -13.75 -2.35
N MET A 107 -3.98 -14.49 -1.27
CA MET A 107 -3.64 -13.88 0.03
C MET A 107 -2.35 -13.05 -0.04
N ALA A 108 -1.33 -13.53 -0.75
CA ALA A 108 -0.10 -12.77 -0.97
C ALA A 108 -0.34 -11.50 -1.79
N LEU A 109 -1.19 -11.57 -2.81
CA LEU A 109 -1.57 -10.42 -3.63
C LEU A 109 -2.42 -9.40 -2.86
N ILE A 110 -3.34 -9.84 -1.98
CA ILE A 110 -4.12 -8.97 -1.09
C ILE A 110 -3.19 -8.21 -0.13
N ALA A 111 -2.21 -8.92 0.46
CA ALA A 111 -1.22 -8.31 1.34
C ALA A 111 -0.38 -7.26 0.58
N LEU A 112 0.07 -7.60 -0.63
CA LEU A 112 0.79 -6.67 -1.49
C LEU A 112 -0.05 -5.44 -1.85
N GLN A 113 -1.29 -5.64 -2.27
CA GLN A 113 -2.19 -4.54 -2.60
C GLN A 113 -2.40 -3.60 -1.40
N SER A 114 -2.59 -4.18 -0.22
CA SER A 114 -2.78 -3.42 1.02
C SER A 114 -1.54 -2.62 1.39
N ALA A 115 -0.34 -3.22 1.26
CA ALA A 115 0.92 -2.54 1.51
C ALA A 115 1.16 -1.38 0.53
N LEU A 116 0.89 -1.58 -0.77
CA LEU A 116 0.99 -0.53 -1.79
C LEU A 116 0.06 0.65 -1.49
N LYS A 117 -1.20 0.38 -1.13
CA LYS A 117 -2.18 1.41 -0.77
C LYS A 117 -1.73 2.19 0.46
N LEU A 118 -1.22 1.50 1.48
CA LEU A 118 -0.68 2.13 2.69
C LEU A 118 0.53 3.00 2.37
N LEU A 119 1.48 2.51 1.57
CA LEU A 119 2.65 3.27 1.14
C LEU A 119 2.25 4.57 0.43
N VAL A 120 1.32 4.48 -0.52
CA VAL A 120 0.77 5.64 -1.25
C VAL A 120 0.16 6.67 -0.27
N GLU A 121 -0.62 6.21 0.70
CA GLU A 121 -1.22 7.07 1.72
C GLU A 121 -0.14 7.78 2.57
N ARG A 122 0.86 7.03 3.05
CA ARG A 122 1.92 7.57 3.91
C ARG A 122 2.80 8.58 3.17
N ILE A 123 3.16 8.29 1.92
CA ILE A 123 3.88 9.25 1.06
C ILE A 123 3.04 10.51 0.86
N GLY A 124 1.74 10.37 0.58
CA GLY A 124 0.82 11.49 0.46
C GLY A 124 0.77 12.35 1.72
N ALA A 125 0.74 11.72 2.90
CA ALA A 125 0.74 12.39 4.18
C ALA A 125 2.02 13.20 4.45
N VAL A 126 3.19 12.71 4.01
CA VAL A 126 4.47 13.43 4.06
C VAL A 126 4.46 14.62 3.10
N ARG A 127 4.11 14.40 1.83
CA ARG A 127 4.07 15.45 0.80
C ARG A 127 3.13 16.59 1.15
N ASN A 128 1.93 16.27 1.64
CA ASN A 128 0.95 17.26 2.06
C ASN A 128 1.47 18.12 3.22
N ARG A 129 2.18 17.50 4.18
CA ARG A 129 2.78 18.24 5.30
C ARG A 129 3.85 19.21 4.82
N LEU A 130 4.78 18.75 3.98
CA LEU A 130 5.84 19.59 3.40
C LEU A 130 5.26 20.75 2.58
N ARG A 131 4.21 20.49 1.78
CA ARG A 131 3.53 21.53 1.01
C ARG A 131 2.86 22.55 1.92
N ALA A 132 2.22 22.12 3.01
CA ALA A 132 1.60 23.02 3.98
C ALA A 132 2.65 23.92 4.68
N GLU A 133 3.82 23.38 5.03
CA GLU A 133 4.92 24.18 5.60
C GLU A 133 5.41 25.23 4.63
N ARG A 134 5.59 24.87 3.36
CA ARG A 134 6.00 25.80 2.33
C ARG A 134 5.00 26.95 2.17
N ILE A 135 3.71 26.64 2.02
CA ILE A 135 2.66 27.66 1.91
C ILE A 135 2.61 28.56 3.15
N ALA A 136 2.73 27.98 4.34
CA ALA A 136 2.72 28.74 5.58
C ALA A 136 3.93 29.70 5.70
N SER A 137 5.09 29.31 5.16
CA SER A 137 6.26 30.19 5.07
C SER A 137 6.04 31.29 4.05
N GLU A 138 5.54 30.98 2.86
CA GLU A 138 5.22 31.96 1.80
C GLU A 138 4.19 33.02 2.27
N LEU A 139 3.24 32.65 3.15
CA LEU A 139 2.24 33.58 3.70
C LEU A 139 2.74 34.45 4.87
N ARG A 140 3.90 34.14 5.43
CA ARG A 140 4.52 34.92 6.53
C ARG A 140 5.48 35.99 6.02
N GLU A 141 5.86 35.91 4.75
CA GLU A 141 6.64 36.92 4.01
C GLU A 141 5.71 37.99 3.43
#